data_AF-A0A1G6Y9G0-F1
#
_entry.id   AF-A0A1G6Y9G0-F1
#
_cell.length_a   1.000
_cell.length_b   1.000
_cell.length_c   1.000
_cell.angle_alpha   90.00
_cell.angle_beta   90.00
_cell.angle_gamma   90.00
#
_symmetry.space_group_name_H-M   'P 1'
#
loop_
_entity.id
_entity.type
_entity.pdbx_description
1 polymer ?
#
loop_
_entity_poly.entity_id
_entity_poly.type
_entity_poly.pdbx_seq_one_letter_code
_entity_poly.pdbx_strand_id
1 'polypeptide(L)'
;MTAILAGTPKVQLVESSKPKKIKGITPEAMARREQELARLQEGIVPIQDTYGQDHLNLTVIKGYVGKLLGNARVVRYLALNHPEFLGAFQTITEITPAEAAEAE
;
A
#
# COMPACT_ATOMS: atom_id res chain seq x y z
N MET A 1 -1.07 -18.99 -27.36
CA MET A 1 0.06 -18.03 -27.22
C MET A 1 -0.21 -16.67 -27.90
N THR A 2 -1.46 -16.19 -27.95
CA THR A 2 -1.86 -14.91 -28.60
C THR A 2 -2.41 -13.87 -27.63
N ALA A 3 -2.69 -14.26 -26.37
CA ALA A 3 -3.26 -13.37 -25.36
C ALA A 3 -2.26 -12.30 -24.89
N ILE A 4 -0.97 -12.63 -24.83
CA ILE A 4 0.09 -11.71 -24.39
C ILE A 4 0.28 -10.57 -25.41
N LEU A 5 0.11 -10.85 -26.71
CA LEU A 5 0.24 -9.85 -27.77
C LEU A 5 -0.94 -8.87 -27.83
N ALA A 6 -2.13 -9.27 -27.36
CA ALA A 6 -3.34 -8.44 -27.40
C ALA A 6 -3.44 -7.44 -26.24
N GLY A 7 -2.69 -7.66 -25.15
CA GLY A 7 -2.71 -6.83 -23.95
C GLY A 7 -1.61 -5.76 -23.89
N THR A 8 -0.65 -5.75 -24.82
CA THR A 8 0.49 -4.83 -24.77
C THR A 8 0.17 -3.47 -25.42
N PRO A 9 0.33 -2.34 -24.70
CA PRO A 9 0.16 -1.00 -25.26
C PRO A 9 1.11 -0.76 -26.45
N LYS A 10 0.63 -0.05 -27.47
CA LYS A 10 1.34 0.18 -28.75
C LYS A 10 2.72 0.83 -28.62
N VAL A 11 3.02 1.48 -27.48
CA VAL A 11 4.33 2.11 -27.21
C VAL A 11 5.42 1.09 -26.84
N GLN A 12 5.04 -0.15 -26.51
CA GLN A 12 5.95 -1.25 -26.15
C GLN A 12 6.09 -2.29 -27.27
N LEU A 13 5.50 -2.03 -28.45
CA LEU A 13 5.60 -2.89 -29.62
C LEU A 13 6.80 -2.46 -30.48
N VAL A 14 7.80 -3.34 -30.56
CA VAL A 14 9.06 -3.13 -31.30
C VAL A 14 8.84 -2.90 -32.81
N GLU A 15 7.67 -3.27 -33.35
CA GLU A 15 7.32 -3.08 -34.77
C GLU A 15 6.15 -2.11 -34.95
N SER A 16 6.48 -0.84 -35.13
CA SER A 16 5.53 0.28 -35.26
C SER A 16 4.85 0.40 -36.64
N SER A 17 4.94 -0.58 -37.55
CA SER A 17 4.72 -0.29 -38.98
C SER A 17 3.47 -0.84 -39.67
N LYS A 18 2.58 -1.65 -39.09
CA LYS A 18 1.39 -2.15 -39.84
C LYS A 18 0.10 -2.19 -39.03
N PRO A 19 -0.92 -1.35 -39.35
CA PRO A 19 -2.21 -1.39 -38.68
C PRO A 19 -3.02 -2.61 -39.14
N LYS A 20 -2.88 -3.75 -38.46
CA LYS A 20 -3.79 -4.88 -38.64
C LYS A 20 -5.14 -4.51 -38.01
N LYS A 21 -6.10 -4.12 -38.85
CA LYS A 21 -7.50 -3.92 -38.46
C LYS A 21 -8.07 -5.24 -37.95
N ILE A 22 -8.21 -5.37 -36.63
CA ILE A 22 -8.88 -6.50 -35.98
C ILE A 22 -10.39 -6.22 -36.03
N LYS A 23 -11.12 -6.99 -36.85
CA LYS A 23 -12.59 -7.00 -36.88
C LYS A 23 -13.10 -7.42 -35.50
N GLY A 24 -13.86 -6.54 -34.83
CA GLY A 24 -14.63 -6.88 -33.63
C GLY A 24 -14.38 -6.02 -32.38
N ILE A 25 -13.39 -5.13 -32.38
CA ILE A 25 -13.20 -4.14 -31.31
C ILE A 25 -13.45 -2.76 -31.91
N THR A 26 -14.63 -2.19 -31.63
CA THR A 26 -14.92 -0.81 -31.98
C THR A 26 -14.00 0.12 -31.17
N PRO A 27 -13.51 1.23 -31.76
CA PRO A 27 -12.71 2.22 -31.03
C PRO A 27 -13.43 2.74 -29.76
N GLU A 28 -14.76 2.75 -29.75
CA GLU A 28 -15.57 3.07 -28.56
C GLU A 28 -15.43 2.04 -27.43
N ALA A 29 -15.25 0.76 -27.76
CA ALA A 29 -15.02 -0.29 -26.76
C ALA A 29 -13.59 -0.26 -26.19
N MET A 30 -12.61 0.32 -26.91
CA MET A 30 -11.29 0.63 -26.35
C MET A 30 -11.36 1.87 -25.47
N ALA A 31 -12.00 2.94 -25.94
CA ALA A 31 -12.16 4.18 -25.17
C ALA A 31 -12.91 3.93 -23.85
N ARG A 32 -13.98 3.11 -23.85
CA ARG A 32 -14.65 2.70 -22.61
C ARG A 32 -13.73 1.94 -21.66
N ARG A 33 -12.96 0.98 -22.16
CA ARG A 33 -12.03 0.22 -21.31
C ARG A 33 -10.92 1.09 -20.73
N GLU A 34 -10.36 2.00 -21.52
CA GLU A 34 -9.34 2.94 -21.05
C GLU A 34 -9.91 3.87 -19.98
N GLN A 35 -11.15 4.34 -20.16
CA GLN A 35 -11.84 5.17 -19.18
C GLN A 35 -12.17 4.40 -17.89
N GLU A 36 -12.53 3.13 -18.00
CA GLU A 36 -12.79 2.25 -16.87
C GLU A 36 -11.51 1.90 -16.11
N LEU A 37 -10.40 1.66 -16.81
CA LEU A 37 -9.07 1.49 -16.22
C LEU A 37 -8.55 2.76 -15.54
N ALA A 38 -8.74 3.93 -16.15
CA ALA A 38 -8.36 5.21 -15.55
C ALA A 38 -9.14 5.48 -14.26
N ARG A 39 -10.44 5.20 -14.26
CA ARG A 39 -11.30 5.35 -13.09
C ARG A 39 -10.94 4.36 -11.97
N LEU A 40 -10.53 3.14 -12.31
CA LEU A 40 -10.02 2.17 -11.34
C LEU A 40 -8.66 2.60 -10.77
N GLN A 41 -7.75 3.12 -11.60
CA GLN A 41 -6.45 3.64 -11.15
C GLN A 41 -6.59 4.84 -10.23
N GLU A 42 -7.50 5.79 -10.53
CA GLU A 42 -7.79 6.93 -9.66
C GLU A 42 -8.29 6.51 -8.27
N GLY A 43 -8.99 5.37 -8.17
CA GLY A 43 -9.44 4.82 -6.88
C GLY A 43 -8.34 4.14 -6.06
N ILE A 44 -7.26 3.68 -6.68
CA ILE A 44 -6.16 2.94 -6.03
C ILE A 44 -5.10 3.89 -5.46
N VAL A 45 -4.82 5.01 -6.15
CA VAL A 45 -3.80 5.99 -5.75
C VAL A 45 -3.98 6.54 -4.32
N PRO A 46 -5.18 6.99 -3.88
CA PRO A 46 -5.34 7.53 -2.53
C PRO A 46 -5.15 6.48 -1.42
N ILE A 47 -5.41 5.20 -1.71
CA ILE A 47 -5.15 4.09 -0.77
C ILE A 47 -3.64 3.90 -0.62
N GLN A 48 -2.90 3.99 -1.73
CA GLN A 48 -1.45 3.77 -1.75
C GLN A 48 -0.65 4.86 -1.02
N ASP A 49 -1.06 6.13 -1.15
CA ASP A 49 -0.39 7.26 -0.50
C ASP A 49 -0.59 7.23 1.03
N THR A 50 -1.81 6.94 1.48
CA THR A 50 -2.13 6.89 2.92
C THR A 50 -1.46 5.70 3.60
N TYR A 51 -1.43 4.55 2.92
CA TYR A 51 -0.84 3.32 3.43
C TYR A 51 0.66 3.46 3.72
N GLY A 52 1.41 4.15 2.85
CA GLY A 52 2.84 4.41 3.08
C GLY A 52 3.10 5.33 4.27
N GLN A 53 2.31 6.40 4.41
CA GLN A 53 2.47 7.37 5.48
C GLN A 53 2.09 6.79 6.86
N ASP A 54 0.99 6.06 6.95
CA ASP A 54 0.53 5.45 8.20
C ASP A 54 1.49 4.35 8.68
N HIS A 55 2.04 3.57 7.76
CA HIS A 55 3.04 2.54 8.07
C HIS A 55 4.35 3.15 8.61
N LEU A 56 4.81 4.24 7.98
CA LEU A 56 5.98 4.99 8.45
C LEU A 56 5.73 5.59 9.84
N ASN A 57 4.57 6.21 10.06
CA ASN A 57 4.18 6.78 11.35
C ASN A 57 4.18 5.71 12.44
N LEU A 58 3.55 4.55 12.19
CA LEU A 58 3.52 3.45 13.14
C LEU A 58 4.94 2.95 13.47
N THR A 59 5.81 2.82 12.47
CA THR A 59 7.20 2.41 12.66
C THR A 59 7.98 3.39 13.53
N VAL A 60 7.82 4.70 13.30
CA VAL A 60 8.47 5.75 14.10
C VAL A 60 7.96 5.75 15.54
N ILE A 61 6.64 5.70 15.74
CA ILE A 61 6.01 5.68 17.07
C ILE A 61 6.51 4.48 17.87
N LYS A 62 6.51 3.28 17.27
CA LYS A 62 7.06 2.08 17.90
C LYS A 62 8.52 2.22 18.30
N GLY A 63 9.35 2.74 17.40
CA GLY A 63 10.77 2.96 17.69
C GLY A 63 10.98 3.93 18.84
N TYR A 64 10.16 4.98 18.93
CA TYR A 64 10.19 5.92 20.03
C TYR A 64 9.74 5.29 21.36
N VAL A 65 8.60 4.59 21.37
CA VAL A 65 8.08 3.89 22.55
C VAL A 65 9.07 2.81 23.01
N GLY A 66 9.68 2.06 22.09
CA GLY A 66 10.73 1.09 22.42
C GLY A 66 11.94 1.72 23.09
N LYS A 67 12.41 2.87 22.59
CA LYS A 67 13.48 3.65 23.26
C LYS A 67 13.06 4.13 24.65
N LEU A 68 11.81 4.54 24.82
CA LEU A 68 11.25 4.98 26.09
C LEU A 68 11.23 3.85 27.12
N LEU A 69 10.78 2.65 26.71
CA LEU A 69 10.76 1.44 27.54
C LEU A 69 12.16 0.87 27.81
N GLY A 70 13.16 1.18 26.97
CA GLY A 70 14.57 0.89 27.25
C GLY A 70 15.14 1.67 28.44
N ASN A 71 14.46 2.73 28.91
CA ASN A 71 14.88 3.51 30.06
C ASN A 71 14.23 3.01 31.35
N ALA A 72 15.01 2.33 32.20
CA ALA A 72 14.54 1.76 33.46
C ALA A 72 13.88 2.78 34.42
N ARG A 73 14.29 4.05 34.38
CA ARG A 73 13.65 5.10 35.20
C ARG A 73 12.24 5.40 34.73
N VAL A 74 12.03 5.43 33.41
CA VAL A 74 10.71 5.65 32.82
C VAL A 74 9.80 4.47 33.06
N VAL A 75 10.30 3.24 32.86
CA VAL A 75 9.54 2.02 33.16
C VAL A 75 9.12 1.99 34.63
N ARG A 76 10.03 2.31 35.55
CA ARG A 76 9.72 2.37 36.98
C ARG A 76 8.66 3.44 37.29
N TYR A 77 8.76 4.61 36.66
CA TYR A 77 7.76 5.67 36.83
C TYR A 77 6.38 5.23 36.33
N LEU A 78 6.31 4.64 35.14
CA LEU A 78 5.07 4.13 34.56
C LEU A 78 4.48 3.02 35.41
N ALA A 79 5.30 2.06 35.87
CA ALA A 79 4.81 0.98 36.73
C ALA A 79 4.21 1.47 38.05
N LEU A 80 4.73 2.58 38.61
CA LEU A 80 4.26 3.13 39.88
C LEU A 80 3.04 4.05 39.74
N ASN A 81 2.95 4.80 38.63
CA ASN A 81 1.95 5.87 38.50
C ASN A 81 0.91 5.60 37.40
N HIS A 82 1.25 4.83 36.37
CA HIS A 82 0.43 4.57 35.18
C HIS A 82 0.66 3.16 34.60
N PRO A 83 0.40 2.08 35.36
CA PRO A 83 0.64 0.71 34.91
C PRO A 83 -0.15 0.34 33.64
N GLU A 84 -1.32 0.95 33.41
CA GLU A 84 -2.13 0.79 32.21
C GLU A 84 -1.40 1.23 30.94
N PHE A 85 -0.63 2.33 31.01
CA PHE A 85 0.15 2.80 29.87
C PHE A 85 1.39 1.93 29.64
N LEU A 86 1.98 1.38 30.70
CA LEU A 86 3.10 0.45 30.55
C LEU A 86 2.69 -0.78 29.73
N GLY A 87 1.54 -1.38 30.04
CA GLY A 87 1.00 -2.50 29.28
C GLY A 87 0.69 -2.13 27.83
N ALA A 88 0.01 -1.01 27.61
CA ALA A 88 -0.29 -0.53 26.26
C ALA A 88 0.99 -0.27 25.42
N PHE A 89 2.03 0.30 26.03
CA PHE A 89 3.30 0.57 25.35
C PHE A 89 4.04 -0.71 24.98
N GLN A 90 4.02 -1.73 25.84
CA GLN A 90 4.58 -3.04 25.54
C GLN A 90 3.86 -3.68 24.35
N THR A 91 2.52 -3.67 24.34
CA THR A 91 1.72 -4.15 23.21
C THR A 91 2.03 -3.40 21.91
N ILE A 92 2.12 -2.06 21.97
CA ILE A 92 2.48 -1.24 20.79
C ILE A 92 3.82 -1.67 20.19
N THR A 93 4.82 -1.99 21.03
CA THR A 93 6.14 -2.43 20.57
C THR A 93 6.16 -3.85 20.00
N GLU A 94 5.20 -4.69 20.36
CA GLU A 94 5.10 -6.09 19.93
C GLU A 94 4.37 -6.27 18.59
N ILE A 95 3.40 -5.42 18.26
CA ILE A 95 2.66 -5.49 16.99
C ILE A 95 3.65 -5.49 15.84
N THR A 96 3.67 -6.45 14.93
CA THR A 96 4.54 -6.35 13.76
C THR A 96 3.78 -5.62 12.64
N PRO A 97 4.37 -4.65 11.91
CA PRO A 97 3.65 -3.94 10.85
C PRO A 97 3.08 -4.86 9.76
N ALA A 98 3.65 -6.06 9.59
CA ALA A 98 3.14 -7.09 8.70
C ALA A 98 1.78 -7.67 9.11
N GLU A 99 1.47 -7.74 10.41
CA GLU A 99 0.20 -8.29 10.92
C GLU A 99 -0.98 -7.34 10.70
N ALA A 100 -0.73 -6.03 10.54
CA ALA A 100 -1.74 -5.04 10.22
C ALA A 100 -2.13 -5.05 8.72
N ALA A 101 -1.29 -5.63 7.86
CA ALA A 101 -1.51 -5.71 6.42
C ALA A 101 -2.35 -6.92 6.00
N GLU A 102 -2.43 -7.95 6.85
CA GLU A 102 -3.12 -9.22 6.56
C GLU A 102 -4.59 -9.23 7.05
N ALA A 103 -5.05 -8.16 7.69
CA ALA A 103 -6.39 -8.06 8.26
C ALA A 103 -7.43 -7.39 7.33
N GLU A 104 -7.09 -7.12 6.06
CA GLU A 104 -7.98 -6.45 5.08
C GLU A 104 -8.24 -7.30 3.82
#